data_AF-A0A7Y2C8I1-F1
#
_entry.id   AF-A0A7Y2C8I1-F1
#
_cell.length_a   1.000
_cell.length_b   1.000
_cell.length_c   1.000
_cell.angle_alpha   90.00
_cell.angle_beta   90.00
_cell.angle_gamma   90.00
#
_symmetry.space_group_name_H-M   'P 1'
#
loop_
_entity.id
_entity.type
_entity.pdbx_description
1 polymer ?
#
loop_
_entity_poly.entity_id
_entity_poly.type
_entity_poly.pdbx_seq_one_letter_code
_entity_poly.pdbx_strand_id
1 'polypeptide(L)'
;MKTHIILALLAIGIAATSTVSAQSTASHDVTIAVTAIDEIVVSGNVTLTINSITLSETASATYGITTNAVARKIAASLDSDYSPTLTLEVAVAAPTTSGTSAGTVTLSSAAQDVVTGISSVAASGLAIDYTATALPTTLASTSETRTVTYTITS
;
A
#
# COMPACT_ATOMS: atom_id res chain seq x y z
N MET A 1 -3.04 -101.88 -38.36
CA MET A 1 -2.38 -101.55 -39.64
C MET A 1 -2.47 -100.05 -39.86
N LYS A 2 -1.31 -99.39 -40.00
CA LYS A 2 -1.06 -98.16 -40.78
C LYS A 2 -1.74 -96.87 -40.27
N THR A 3 -1.12 -95.71 -40.09
CA THR A 3 0.21 -95.19 -40.42
C THR A 3 0.34 -93.83 -39.71
N HIS A 4 1.51 -93.54 -39.11
CA HIS A 4 1.91 -92.25 -38.54
C HIS A 4 2.05 -91.15 -39.61
N ILE A 5 2.19 -89.87 -39.18
CA ILE A 5 2.86 -88.68 -39.80
C ILE A 5 2.01 -87.42 -39.50
N ILE A 6 2.45 -86.24 -39.06
CA ILE A 6 3.68 -85.65 -38.46
C ILE A 6 3.34 -84.15 -38.21
N LEU A 7 3.98 -83.53 -37.20
CA LEU A 7 4.22 -82.08 -36.98
C LEU A 7 3.05 -81.07 -37.04
N ALA A 8 2.86 -80.32 -35.96
CA ALA A 8 3.22 -78.89 -35.95
C ALA A 8 3.12 -78.26 -34.55
N LEU A 9 4.28 -77.90 -34.04
CA LEU A 9 4.59 -76.65 -33.33
C LEU A 9 3.71 -76.20 -32.15
N LEU A 10 4.27 -76.44 -30.96
CA LEU A 10 4.05 -75.70 -29.73
C LEU A 10 4.21 -74.18 -29.96
N ALA A 11 3.11 -73.43 -29.88
CA ALA A 11 3.14 -71.97 -29.75
C ALA A 11 2.26 -71.58 -28.55
N ILE A 12 2.89 -71.53 -27.37
CA ILE A 12 2.38 -70.78 -26.22
C ILE A 12 2.41 -69.31 -26.63
N GLY A 13 1.27 -68.83 -27.14
CA GLY A 13 1.03 -67.42 -27.41
C GLY A 13 0.71 -66.73 -26.10
N ILE A 14 1.67 -65.98 -25.59
CA ILE A 14 1.52 -65.06 -24.45
C ILE A 14 0.28 -64.19 -24.69
N ALA A 15 -0.75 -64.36 -23.85
CA ALA A 15 -1.82 -63.39 -23.74
C ALA A 15 -1.19 -62.10 -23.22
N ALA A 16 -0.91 -61.14 -24.12
CA ALA A 16 -0.65 -59.78 -23.73
C ALA A 16 -1.97 -59.21 -23.18
N THR A 17 -2.27 -59.51 -21.92
CA THR A 17 -3.26 -58.76 -21.16
C THR A 17 -2.72 -57.34 -21.12
N SER A 18 -3.32 -56.46 -21.90
CA SER A 18 -3.12 -55.03 -21.76
C SER A 18 -3.51 -54.67 -20.32
N THR A 19 -2.53 -54.55 -19.44
CA THR A 19 -2.73 -54.00 -18.11
C THR A 19 -3.03 -52.52 -18.29
N VAL A 20 -4.29 -52.21 -18.58
CA VAL A 20 -4.82 -50.87 -18.49
C VAL A 20 -4.79 -50.53 -17.00
N SER A 21 -3.82 -49.72 -16.59
CA SER A 21 -3.78 -49.15 -15.25
C SER A 21 -5.04 -48.30 -15.06
N ALA A 22 -5.89 -48.66 -14.11
CA ALA A 22 -7.05 -47.85 -13.73
C ALA A 22 -6.55 -46.56 -13.08
N GLN A 23 -6.59 -45.46 -13.81
CA GLN A 23 -6.24 -44.14 -13.30
C GLN A 23 -7.49 -43.53 -12.66
N SER A 24 -7.44 -43.30 -11.34
CA SER A 24 -8.50 -42.62 -10.59
C SER A 24 -8.03 -41.20 -10.29
N THR A 25 -8.69 -40.21 -10.90
CA THR A 25 -8.46 -38.79 -10.61
C THR A 25 -9.65 -38.24 -9.84
N ALA A 26 -9.36 -37.39 -8.86
CA ALA A 26 -10.34 -36.61 -8.14
C ALA A 26 -9.85 -35.17 -8.10
N SER A 27 -10.76 -34.22 -8.29
CA SER A 27 -10.47 -32.79 -8.22
C SER A 27 -11.54 -32.11 -7.38
N HIS A 28 -11.16 -31.01 -6.73
CA HIS A 28 -12.06 -30.14 -6.00
C HIS A 28 -11.64 -28.69 -6.23
N ASP A 29 -12.58 -27.78 -6.06
CA ASP A 29 -12.32 -26.36 -6.22
C ASP A 29 -11.73 -25.77 -4.94
N VAL A 30 -10.73 -24.91 -5.12
CA VAL A 30 -10.15 -24.09 -4.06
C VAL A 30 -10.45 -22.64 -4.39
N THR A 31 -11.18 -21.95 -3.52
CA THR A 31 -11.49 -20.52 -3.66
C THR A 31 -10.62 -19.71 -2.70
N ILE A 32 -9.94 -18.69 -3.24
CA ILE A 32 -9.21 -17.68 -2.47
C ILE A 32 -9.91 -16.35 -2.67
N ALA A 33 -10.34 -15.72 -1.58
CA ALA A 33 -10.91 -14.38 -1.58
C ALA A 33 -9.92 -13.41 -0.90
N VAL A 34 -9.57 -12.33 -1.61
CA VAL A 34 -8.77 -11.23 -1.07
C VAL A 34 -9.69 -10.03 -0.90
N THR A 35 -9.77 -9.51 0.33
CA THR A 35 -10.57 -8.33 0.64
C THR A 35 -9.83 -7.04 0.25
N ALA A 36 -10.55 -5.91 0.22
CA ALA A 36 -9.92 -4.61 0.03
C ALA A 36 -8.92 -4.32 1.16
N ILE A 37 -7.78 -3.75 0.80
CA ILE A 37 -6.73 -3.28 1.70
C ILE A 37 -6.56 -1.80 1.40
N ASP A 38 -6.62 -0.97 2.44
CA ASP A 38 -6.31 0.46 2.43
C ASP A 38 -5.64 0.78 3.77
N GLU A 39 -4.32 0.64 3.82
CA GLU A 39 -3.53 0.84 5.03
C GLU A 39 -2.53 1.98 4.83
N ILE A 40 -2.47 2.89 5.81
CA ILE A 40 -1.47 3.95 5.89
C ILE A 40 -0.84 3.95 7.28
N VAL A 41 0.48 4.06 7.33
CA VAL A 41 1.24 4.15 8.58
C VAL A 41 2.19 5.32 8.48
N VAL A 42 2.07 6.27 9.41
CA VAL A 42 2.99 7.42 9.53
C VAL A 42 4.06 7.10 10.57
N SER A 43 5.30 7.45 10.27
CA SER A 43 6.46 7.20 11.10
C SER A 43 7.31 8.46 11.24
N GLY A 44 7.68 8.76 12.49
CA GLY A 44 8.45 9.95 12.84
C GLY A 44 7.57 11.04 13.45
N ASN A 45 7.89 11.41 14.69
CA ASN A 45 7.33 12.62 15.31
C ASN A 45 8.16 13.82 14.87
N VAL A 46 7.50 14.94 14.64
CA VAL A 46 8.13 16.18 14.19
C VAL A 46 7.97 17.24 15.27
N THR A 47 9.04 18.01 15.49
CA THR A 47 9.02 19.20 16.34
C THR A 47 9.68 20.34 15.59
N LEU A 48 8.94 21.42 15.36
CA LEU A 48 9.42 22.62 14.68
C LEU A 48 9.57 23.74 15.72
N THR A 49 10.76 24.33 15.81
CA THR A 49 11.05 25.38 16.80
C THR A 49 11.50 26.65 16.09
N ILE A 50 10.63 27.67 16.06
CA ILE A 50 10.89 28.96 15.40
C ILE A 50 11.54 29.92 16.42
N ASN A 51 12.83 30.22 16.25
CA ASN A 51 13.65 30.90 17.28
C ASN A 51 14.18 32.31 16.91
N SER A 52 14.08 32.76 15.67
CA SER A 52 14.65 34.03 15.18
C SER A 52 14.18 34.30 13.74
N ILE A 53 14.70 35.33 13.04
CA ILE A 53 14.31 35.84 11.69
C ILE A 53 14.55 34.81 10.56
N THR A 54 13.93 33.65 10.67
CA THR A 54 13.33 32.89 9.60
C THR A 54 11.96 32.56 10.13
N LEU A 55 10.95 33.28 9.63
CA LEU A 55 9.54 33.09 10.01
C LEU A 55 9.00 31.71 9.61
N SER A 56 9.87 30.78 9.24
CA SER A 56 9.56 29.45 8.78
C SER A 56 10.63 28.47 9.24
N GLU A 57 10.21 27.25 9.59
CA GLU A 57 11.06 26.12 9.95
C GLU A 57 10.54 24.86 9.24
N THR A 58 11.42 23.92 8.93
CA THR A 58 11.06 22.68 8.25
C THR A 58 11.47 21.44 9.04
N ALA A 59 10.75 20.35 8.81
CA ALA A 59 11.07 19.04 9.34
C ALA A 59 10.37 17.95 8.54
N SER A 60 10.89 16.72 8.61
CA SER A 60 10.39 15.62 7.78
C SER A 60 9.97 14.42 8.63
N ALA A 61 8.93 13.75 8.17
CA ALA A 61 8.49 12.42 8.59
C ALA A 61 8.40 11.51 7.37
N THR A 62 7.97 10.26 7.58
CA THR A 62 7.73 9.33 6.48
C THR A 62 6.41 8.60 6.65
N TYR A 63 5.90 8.03 5.57
CA TYR A 63 4.80 7.09 5.63
C TYR A 63 5.01 5.85 4.76
N GLY A 64 4.24 4.81 5.08
CA GLY A 64 3.99 3.68 4.22
C GLY A 64 2.52 3.59 3.86
N ILE A 65 2.24 3.05 2.67
CA ILE A 65 0.90 2.79 2.17
C ILE A 65 0.85 1.41 1.52
N THR A 66 -0.18 0.66 1.83
CA THR A 66 -0.56 -0.55 1.11
C THR A 66 -2.02 -0.43 0.69
N THR A 67 -2.29 -0.52 -0.60
CA THR A 67 -3.65 -0.62 -1.11
C THR A 67 -3.72 -1.57 -2.30
N ASN A 68 -4.82 -2.32 -2.40
CA ASN A 68 -5.19 -3.08 -3.60
C ASN A 68 -6.37 -2.44 -4.37
N ALA A 69 -6.81 -1.26 -3.94
CA ALA A 69 -7.86 -0.49 -4.59
C ALA A 69 -7.30 0.45 -5.68
N VAL A 70 -8.20 1.11 -6.40
CA VAL A 70 -7.88 2.11 -7.43
C VAL A 70 -8.57 3.43 -7.12
N ALA A 71 -8.04 4.51 -7.71
CA ALA A 71 -8.54 5.86 -7.47
C ALA A 71 -8.68 6.15 -5.97
N ARG A 72 -7.63 5.84 -5.20
CA ARG A 72 -7.51 6.25 -3.80
C ARG A 72 -6.87 7.63 -3.74
N LYS A 73 -7.11 8.32 -2.63
CA LYS A 73 -6.44 9.56 -2.27
C LYS A 73 -6.09 9.56 -0.80
N ILE A 74 -5.05 10.32 -0.45
CA ILE A 74 -4.67 10.58 0.94
C ILE A 74 -5.12 12.01 1.24
N ALA A 75 -5.95 12.15 2.26
CA ALA A 75 -6.33 13.45 2.81
C ALA A 75 -5.65 13.68 4.16
N ALA A 76 -5.17 14.90 4.41
CA ALA A 76 -4.55 15.32 5.65
C ALA A 76 -5.42 16.37 6.36
N SER A 77 -5.52 16.28 7.69
CA SER A 77 -6.26 17.24 8.54
C SER A 77 -5.61 17.38 9.90
N LEU A 78 -5.85 18.52 10.56
CA LEU A 78 -5.52 18.75 11.96
C LEU A 78 -6.69 18.34 12.86
N ASP A 79 -6.40 17.95 14.10
CA ASP A 79 -7.41 17.79 15.15
C ASP A 79 -8.08 19.12 15.53
N SER A 80 -7.37 20.23 15.39
CA SER A 80 -7.86 21.60 15.53
C SER A 80 -6.95 22.54 14.76
N ASP A 81 -7.47 23.69 14.33
CA ASP A 81 -6.65 24.74 13.73
C ASP A 81 -5.62 25.26 14.75
N TYR A 82 -4.45 25.66 14.24
CA TYR A 82 -3.48 26.46 14.99
C TYR A 82 -4.04 27.87 15.24
N SER A 83 -3.44 28.61 16.20
CA SER A 83 -3.72 30.04 16.30
C SER A 83 -3.45 30.75 14.96
N PRO A 84 -4.18 31.81 14.62
CA PRO A 84 -4.09 32.47 13.31
C PRO A 84 -2.72 33.13 13.02
N THR A 85 -1.80 33.13 13.99
CA THR A 85 -0.42 33.57 13.82
C THR A 85 0.54 32.44 13.44
N LEU A 86 0.07 31.19 13.43
CA LEU A 86 0.82 30.00 13.08
C LEU A 86 0.15 29.27 11.92
N THR A 87 0.97 28.85 10.95
CA THR A 87 0.54 28.06 9.81
C THR A 87 1.41 26.82 9.72
N LEU A 88 0.79 25.67 9.46
CA LEU A 88 1.50 24.44 9.13
C LEU A 88 1.13 24.02 7.71
N GLU A 89 2.14 23.80 6.88
CA GLU A 89 2.01 23.27 5.54
C GLU A 89 2.67 21.90 5.46
N VAL A 90 2.20 21.08 4.52
CA VAL A 90 2.78 19.78 4.24
C VAL A 90 2.92 19.53 2.75
N ALA A 91 4.03 18.93 2.36
CA ALA A 91 4.21 18.31 1.05
C ALA A 91 4.36 16.80 1.24
N VAL A 92 3.48 16.02 0.60
CA VAL A 92 3.46 14.56 0.73
C VAL A 92 3.89 13.93 -0.59
N ALA A 93 4.97 13.15 -0.56
CA ALA A 93 5.43 12.42 -1.74
C ALA A 93 4.39 11.36 -2.14
N ALA A 94 4.07 11.26 -3.42
CA ALA A 94 3.26 10.17 -3.93
C ALA A 94 4.11 8.89 -4.10
N PRO A 95 3.50 7.69 -4.07
CA PRO A 95 4.16 6.47 -4.50
C PRO A 95 4.74 6.62 -5.92
N THR A 96 5.90 6.02 -6.20
CA THR A 96 6.57 6.20 -7.50
C THR A 96 5.83 5.58 -8.68
N THR A 97 5.01 4.56 -8.42
CA THR A 97 4.27 3.81 -9.44
C THR A 97 2.84 4.31 -9.65
N SER A 98 2.29 5.10 -8.72
CA SER A 98 0.93 5.63 -8.80
C SER A 98 0.70 6.83 -7.88
N GLY A 99 -0.33 7.61 -8.19
CA GLY A 99 -0.67 8.79 -7.44
C GLY A 99 0.05 10.05 -7.93
N THR A 100 -0.45 11.19 -7.51
CA THR A 100 0.09 12.51 -7.81
C THR A 100 0.03 13.35 -6.54
N SER A 101 1.18 13.87 -6.13
CA SER A 101 1.27 14.80 -5.01
C SER A 101 0.59 16.11 -5.36
N ALA A 102 -0.13 16.69 -4.41
CA ALA A 102 -0.68 18.03 -4.53
C ALA A 102 0.40 19.13 -4.39
N GLY A 103 1.65 18.76 -4.06
CA GLY A 103 2.69 19.70 -3.67
C GLY A 103 2.48 20.18 -2.24
N THR A 104 2.83 21.44 -1.97
CA THR A 104 2.64 22.06 -0.66
C THR A 104 1.17 22.39 -0.43
N VAL A 105 0.61 21.89 0.68
CA VAL A 105 -0.78 22.08 1.10
C VAL A 105 -0.81 22.66 2.51
N THR A 106 -1.50 23.78 2.69
CA THR A 106 -1.76 24.34 4.02
C THR A 106 -2.77 23.48 4.79
N LEU A 107 -2.42 23.08 6.00
CA LEU A 107 -3.26 22.24 6.84
C LEU A 107 -4.24 23.07 7.67
N SER A 108 -5.42 22.49 7.86
CA SER A 108 -6.46 22.97 8.77
C SER A 108 -7.21 21.77 9.34
N SER A 109 -8.18 22.03 10.21
CA SER A 109 -9.16 21.05 10.68
C SER A 109 -10.03 20.50 9.55
N ALA A 110 -10.16 21.22 8.43
CA ALA A 110 -10.78 20.71 7.22
C ALA A 110 -9.78 19.86 6.42
N ALA A 111 -10.18 18.62 6.10
CA ALA A 111 -9.36 17.69 5.33
C ALA A 111 -9.03 18.22 3.93
N GLN A 112 -7.75 18.13 3.56
CA GLN A 112 -7.23 18.51 2.25
C GLN A 112 -6.59 17.31 1.57
N ASP A 113 -6.87 17.13 0.28
CA ASP A 113 -6.25 16.07 -0.51
C ASP A 113 -4.76 16.41 -0.75
N VAL A 114 -3.85 15.54 -0.29
CA VAL A 114 -2.39 15.73 -0.41
C VAL A 114 -1.76 14.81 -1.45
N VAL A 115 -2.38 13.66 -1.73
CA VAL A 115 -2.04 12.77 -2.83
C VAL A 115 -3.32 12.24 -3.44
N THR A 116 -3.44 12.25 -4.76
CA THR A 116 -4.64 11.76 -5.48
C THR A 116 -4.27 10.74 -6.54
N GLY A 117 -5.23 9.93 -7.00
CA GLY A 117 -5.03 9.01 -8.12
C GLY A 117 -4.13 7.80 -7.80
N ILE A 118 -4.10 7.39 -6.53
CA ILE A 118 -3.35 6.20 -6.08
C ILE A 118 -4.05 4.94 -6.59
N SER A 119 -3.28 4.03 -7.15
CA SER A 119 -3.73 2.70 -7.55
C SER A 119 -3.08 1.63 -6.66
N SER A 120 -3.28 0.35 -6.98
CA SER A 120 -2.72 -0.75 -6.19
C SER A 120 -1.21 -0.58 -6.01
N VAL A 121 -0.78 -0.43 -4.76
CA VAL A 121 0.62 -0.16 -4.41
C VAL A 121 0.93 -0.65 -3.01
N ALA A 122 2.17 -1.10 -2.81
CA ALA A 122 2.78 -1.25 -1.51
C ALA A 122 4.09 -0.45 -1.53
N ALA A 123 4.18 0.59 -0.73
CA ALA A 123 5.32 1.49 -0.68
C ALA A 123 5.59 1.94 0.76
N SER A 124 6.85 2.24 1.05
CA SER A 124 7.30 2.64 2.40
C SER A 124 8.40 3.69 2.30
N GLY A 125 8.58 4.48 3.36
CA GLY A 125 9.62 5.52 3.40
C GLY A 125 9.32 6.69 2.48
N LEU A 126 8.05 6.90 2.12
CA LEU A 126 7.61 8.04 1.33
C LEU A 126 7.65 9.30 2.21
N ALA A 127 8.23 10.38 1.68
CA ALA A 127 8.48 11.60 2.44
C ALA A 127 7.18 12.36 2.78
N ILE A 128 7.17 12.95 3.98
CA ILE A 128 6.24 13.97 4.42
C ILE A 128 7.09 15.15 4.90
N ASP A 129 7.09 16.24 4.15
CA ASP A 129 7.85 17.43 4.50
C ASP A 129 6.91 18.49 5.07
N TYR A 130 7.17 18.91 6.30
CA TYR A 130 6.42 19.94 6.98
C TYR A 130 7.15 21.27 6.93
N THR A 131 6.39 22.34 6.76
CA THR A 131 6.85 23.71 6.87
C THR A 131 5.94 24.44 7.85
N ALA A 132 6.48 24.82 9.00
CA ALA A 132 5.78 25.71 9.94
C ALA A 132 6.15 27.15 9.61
N THR A 133 5.18 28.06 9.63
CA THR A 133 5.41 29.50 9.46
C THR A 133 4.73 30.26 10.60
N ALA A 134 5.40 31.27 11.14
CA ALA A 134 4.87 32.14 12.19
C ALA A 134 4.80 33.60 11.71
N LEU A 135 3.74 34.32 12.07
CA LEU A 135 3.66 35.76 11.84
C LEU A 135 4.57 36.52 12.83
N PRO A 136 5.07 37.72 12.47
CA PRO A 136 5.85 38.56 13.39
C PRO A 136 5.11 38.94 14.68
N THR A 137 3.78 38.84 14.69
CA THR A 137 2.92 39.11 15.85
C THR A 137 2.72 37.91 16.76
N THR A 138 3.32 36.75 16.45
CA THR A 138 3.28 35.56 17.31
C THR A 138 3.99 35.86 18.63
N LEU A 139 3.35 35.51 19.75
CA LEU A 139 3.94 35.75 21.07
C LEU A 139 5.14 34.83 21.30
N ALA A 140 6.19 35.36 21.94
CA ALA A 140 7.33 34.53 22.33
C ALA A 140 6.87 33.45 23.33
N SER A 141 7.37 32.21 23.15
CA SER A 141 7.09 31.03 24.00
C SER A 141 5.70 30.40 23.89
N THR A 142 4.89 30.72 22.88
CA THR A 142 3.71 29.89 22.55
C THR A 142 4.16 28.55 21.99
N SER A 143 3.69 27.47 22.62
CA SER A 143 3.82 26.11 22.11
C SER A 143 2.42 25.56 21.85
N GLU A 144 2.16 25.15 20.61
CA GLU A 144 0.93 24.48 20.21
C GLU A 144 1.28 23.11 19.63
N THR A 145 0.62 22.08 20.14
CA THR A 145 0.70 20.72 19.60
C THR A 145 -0.60 20.38 18.90
N ARG A 146 -0.52 19.90 17.67
CA ARG A 146 -1.65 19.39 16.89
C ARG A 146 -1.35 17.99 16.41
N THR A 147 -2.41 17.20 16.24
CA THR A 147 -2.33 15.88 15.62
C THR A 147 -2.68 16.00 14.15
N VAL A 148 -1.75 15.63 13.26
CA VAL A 148 -2.02 15.52 11.84
C VAL A 148 -2.52 14.10 11.53
N THR A 149 -3.74 13.99 11.02
CA THR A 149 -4.35 12.72 10.63
C THR A 149 -4.34 12.56 9.11
N TYR A 150 -3.76 11.46 8.64
CA TYR A 150 -3.78 11.06 7.24
C TYR A 150 -4.78 9.93 7.03
N THR A 151 -5.71 10.12 6.09
CA THR A 151 -6.78 9.17 5.81
C THR A 151 -6.76 8.77 4.34
N ILE A 152 -6.79 7.46 4.06
CA ILE A 152 -7.04 6.96 2.71
C ILE A 152 -8.54 7.00 2.45
N THR A 153 -8.94 7.63 1.34
CA THR A 153 -10.34 7.70 0.89
C THR A 153 -10.45 7.44 -0.60
N SER A 154 -11.70 7.32 -1.07
CA SER A 154 -12.08 7.25 -2.49
C SER A 154 -12.13 8.60 -3.18
#